data_AF-A0A955CIQ3-F1
#
_entry.id   AF-A0A955CIQ3-F1
#
_cell.length_a   1.000
_cell.length_b   1.000
_cell.length_c   1.000
_cell.angle_alpha   90.00
_cell.angle_beta   90.00
_cell.angle_gamma   90.00
#
_symmetry.space_group_name_H-M   'P 1'
#
loop_
_entity.id
_entity.type
_entity.pdbx_description
1 polymer ?
#
loop_
_entity_poly.entity_id
_entity_poly.type
_entity_poly.pdbx_seq_one_letter_code
_entity_poly.pdbx_strand_id
1 'polypeptide(L)'
;SAHPTGVATGRRGVPILRRGSGIGPKCGGAEASGIMETLDRLIHDESGFVVTIELILIVTILVIGSIAGLAAVRDAVVSELSDVGGAIQDLNQSYSFAGVNGASASSAGSGFTDSTDFCDSPGDPANQIDNCISVFGISDEL
;
A
#
# COMPACT_ATOMS: atom_id res chain seq x y z
N SER A 1 -36.88 39.05 15.06
CA SER A 1 -36.85 40.52 14.98
C SER A 1 -36.00 40.89 13.78
N ALA A 2 -36.63 41.14 12.63
CA ALA A 2 -35.97 41.51 11.38
C ALA A 2 -36.69 42.73 10.81
N HIS A 3 -36.08 43.91 10.99
CA HIS A 3 -36.31 45.13 10.22
C HIS A 3 -35.26 46.17 10.64
N PRO A 4 -34.67 46.91 9.69
CA PRO A 4 -35.37 48.10 9.22
C PRO A 4 -35.34 48.34 7.70
N THR A 5 -36.43 48.97 7.28
CA THR A 5 -36.74 49.70 6.05
C THR A 5 -36.03 51.05 5.91
N GLY A 6 -35.72 51.40 4.65
CA GLY A 6 -35.91 52.73 4.05
C GLY A 6 -34.86 53.82 4.33
N VAL A 7 -34.69 54.87 3.53
CA VAL A 7 -35.39 55.35 2.32
C VAL A 7 -34.57 56.56 1.78
N ALA A 8 -34.53 56.73 0.44
CA ALA A 8 -34.40 57.97 -0.35
C ALA A 8 -33.11 58.84 -0.21
N THR A 9 -32.69 59.71 -1.14
CA THR A 9 -32.94 60.11 -2.54
C THR A 9 -31.93 61.26 -2.79
N GLY A 10 -31.49 61.52 -4.03
CA GLY A 10 -31.09 62.89 -4.38
C GLY A 10 -29.90 63.09 -5.33
N ARG A 11 -30.21 62.98 -6.62
CA ARG A 11 -29.60 63.60 -7.82
C ARG A 11 -28.41 64.57 -7.61
N ARG A 12 -27.33 64.32 -8.35
CA ARG A 12 -26.65 65.33 -9.19
C ARG A 12 -26.26 64.70 -10.52
N GLY A 13 -26.91 65.16 -11.59
CA GLY A 13 -26.44 64.93 -12.95
C GLY A 13 -25.33 65.90 -13.34
N VAL A 14 -24.87 65.73 -14.59
CA VAL A 14 -23.90 66.50 -15.40
C VAL A 14 -22.51 65.82 -15.51
N PRO A 15 -21.87 65.73 -16.70
CA PRO A 15 -22.39 65.55 -18.05
C PRO A 15 -21.67 64.43 -18.85
N ILE A 16 -22.41 63.92 -19.84
CA ILE A 16 -21.99 63.52 -21.20
C ILE A 16 -20.47 63.53 -21.47
N LEU A 17 -19.86 62.34 -21.54
CA LEU A 17 -18.62 62.13 -22.31
C LEU A 17 -18.95 61.39 -23.60
N ARG A 18 -18.54 62.02 -24.70
CA ARG A 18 -18.84 61.71 -26.10
C ARG A 18 -18.41 60.29 -26.51
N ARG A 19 -19.20 59.73 -27.44
CA ARG A 19 -18.79 58.67 -28.37
C ARG A 19 -17.37 58.93 -28.91
N GLY A 20 -16.42 58.07 -28.54
CA GLY A 20 -15.43 57.53 -29.47
C GLY A 20 -15.92 56.12 -29.82
N SER A 21 -16.57 55.96 -30.96
CA SER A 21 -15.93 55.40 -32.15
C SER A 21 -15.33 54.05 -31.84
N GLY A 22 -16.10 53.00 -32.18
CA GLY A 22 -15.69 51.63 -32.01
C GLY A 22 -14.33 51.35 -32.62
N ILE A 23 -13.53 50.62 -31.84
CA ILE A 23 -12.50 49.75 -32.36
C ILE A 23 -12.76 48.44 -31.65
N GLY A 24 -13.58 47.59 -32.27
CA GLY A 24 -13.60 46.17 -31.94
C GLY A 24 -12.19 45.59 -32.09
N PRO A 25 -11.93 44.40 -31.54
CA PRO A 25 -10.62 43.75 -31.67
C PRO A 25 -10.26 43.72 -33.16
N LYS A 26 -9.17 44.40 -33.52
CA LYS A 26 -8.69 44.41 -34.89
C LYS A 26 -8.22 42.99 -35.23
N CYS A 27 -9.09 42.22 -35.87
CA CYS A 27 -8.68 41.13 -36.74
C CYS A 27 -7.88 41.76 -37.88
N GLY A 28 -6.57 41.54 -37.91
CA GLY A 28 -5.72 41.96 -39.03
C GLY A 28 -4.36 42.48 -38.61
N GLY A 29 -3.47 41.53 -38.33
CA GLY A 29 -2.06 41.71 -38.00
C GLY A 29 -1.42 40.42 -37.45
N ALA A 30 -2.06 39.27 -37.71
CA ALA A 30 -1.50 37.96 -37.43
C ALA A 30 -0.55 37.64 -38.58
N GLU A 31 0.76 37.65 -38.32
CA GLU A 31 1.77 36.86 -39.06
C GLU A 31 3.13 36.96 -38.36
N ALA A 32 3.49 38.08 -37.71
CA ALA A 32 4.76 38.18 -36.95
C ALA A 32 4.61 38.06 -35.41
N SER A 33 3.45 38.40 -34.84
CA SER A 33 3.18 38.25 -33.40
C SER A 33 2.79 36.83 -33.01
N GLY A 34 2.24 36.06 -33.95
CA GLY A 34 1.81 34.68 -33.72
C GLY A 34 2.98 33.75 -33.49
N ILE A 35 4.10 33.96 -34.20
CA ILE A 35 5.30 33.10 -34.14
C ILE A 35 6.01 33.25 -32.80
N MET A 36 6.18 34.48 -32.31
CA MET A 36 6.79 34.73 -31.00
C MET A 36 5.91 34.19 -29.87
N GLU A 37 4.59 34.30 -30.00
CA GLU A 37 3.63 33.80 -29.00
C GLU A 37 3.46 32.27 -29.05
N THR A 38 3.57 31.61 -30.21
CA THR A 38 3.62 30.14 -30.28
C THR A 38 4.95 29.57 -29.83
N LEU A 39 6.07 30.28 -30.06
CA LEU A 39 7.40 29.89 -29.55
C LEU A 39 7.46 29.98 -28.02
N ASP A 40 6.90 31.04 -27.42
CA ASP A 40 6.86 31.18 -25.96
C ASP A 40 6.00 30.08 -25.29
N ARG A 41 4.92 29.66 -25.95
CA ARG A 41 4.09 28.52 -25.51
C ARG A 41 4.82 27.18 -25.67
N LEU A 42 5.57 26.98 -26.75
CA LEU A 42 6.37 25.76 -26.95
C LEU A 42 7.49 25.63 -25.90
N ILE A 43 8.13 26.74 -25.52
CA ILE A 43 9.17 26.75 -24.47
C ILE A 43 8.56 26.50 -23.08
N HIS A 44 7.34 26.98 -22.82
CA HIS A 44 6.62 26.68 -21.58
C HIS A 44 6.03 25.24 -21.55
N ASP A 45 5.77 24.62 -22.69
CA ASP A 45 5.31 23.21 -22.78
C ASP A 45 6.39 22.19 -22.36
N GLU A 46 7.68 22.58 -22.38
CA GLU A 46 8.80 21.74 -21.93
C GLU A 46 8.78 21.48 -20.40
N SER A 47 8.06 22.32 -19.64
CA SER A 47 7.88 22.13 -18.21
C SER A 47 7.20 20.80 -17.87
N GLY A 48 6.33 20.27 -18.76
CA GLY A 48 5.71 18.95 -18.61
C GLY A 48 6.67 17.78 -18.85
N PHE A 49 7.71 17.96 -19.67
CA PHE A 49 8.73 16.95 -19.93
C PHE A 49 9.68 16.77 -18.73
N VAL A 50 10.02 17.86 -18.05
CA VAL A 50 10.82 17.81 -16.82
C VAL A 50 10.06 17.12 -15.68
N VAL A 51 8.77 17.38 -15.55
CA VAL A 51 7.95 16.76 -14.48
C VAL A 51 7.77 15.25 -14.71
N THR A 52 7.75 14.79 -15.95
CA THR A 52 7.62 13.36 -16.27
C THR A 52 8.88 12.56 -15.97
N ILE A 53 10.08 13.10 -16.23
CA ILE A 53 11.33 12.39 -15.88
C ILE A 53 11.52 12.28 -14.36
N GLU A 54 11.13 13.30 -13.60
CA GLU A 54 11.15 13.28 -12.13
C GLU A 54 10.21 12.21 -11.57
N LEU A 55 9.00 12.11 -12.13
CA LEU A 55 8.03 11.09 -11.73
C LEU A 55 8.48 9.67 -12.09
N ILE A 56 9.10 9.48 -13.26
CA ILE A 56 9.67 8.17 -13.66
C ILE A 56 10.77 7.75 -12.70
N LEU A 57 11.63 8.69 -12.27
CA LEU A 57 12.69 8.40 -11.30
C LEU A 57 12.08 7.95 -9.96
N ILE A 58 11.05 8.63 -9.46
CA ILE A 58 10.35 8.24 -8.22
C ILE A 58 9.65 6.88 -8.36
N VAL A 59 8.98 6.63 -9.49
CA VAL A 59 8.28 5.36 -9.71
C VAL A 59 9.26 4.19 -9.79
N THR A 60 10.40 4.36 -10.47
CA THR A 60 11.39 3.29 -10.60
C THR A 60 12.02 2.90 -9.25
N ILE A 61 12.37 3.87 -8.41
CA ILE A 61 12.87 3.57 -7.05
C ILE A 61 11.78 2.92 -6.18
N LEU A 62 10.52 3.32 -6.35
CA LEU A 62 9.39 2.72 -5.64
C LEU A 62 9.19 1.27 -6.08
N VAL A 63 9.23 0.99 -7.38
CA VAL A 63 9.08 -0.38 -7.92
C VAL A 63 10.18 -1.29 -7.39
N ILE A 64 11.45 -0.88 -7.48
CA ILE A 64 12.57 -1.69 -6.97
C ILE A 64 12.45 -1.89 -5.46
N GLY A 65 12.11 -0.83 -4.72
CA GLY A 65 11.88 -0.91 -3.27
C GLY A 65 10.70 -1.82 -2.91
N SER A 66 9.63 -1.82 -3.70
CA SER A 66 8.46 -2.68 -3.48
C SER A 66 8.75 -4.15 -3.76
N ILE A 67 9.61 -4.46 -4.73
CA ILE A 67 10.04 -5.84 -5.02
C ILE A 67 10.87 -6.38 -3.86
N ALA A 68 11.87 -5.61 -3.41
CA ALA A 68 12.70 -6.01 -2.27
C ALA A 68 11.88 -6.11 -0.98
N GLY A 69 10.99 -5.14 -0.73
CA GLY A 69 10.09 -5.15 0.42
C GLY A 69 9.11 -6.33 0.41
N LEU A 70 8.56 -6.68 -0.75
CA LEU A 70 7.66 -7.83 -0.87
C LEU A 70 8.39 -9.16 -0.68
N ALA A 71 9.64 -9.27 -1.13
CA ALA A 71 10.49 -10.43 -0.85
C ALA A 71 10.70 -10.60 0.67
N ALA A 72 11.06 -9.53 1.37
CA ALA A 72 11.23 -9.57 2.82
C ALA A 72 9.94 -9.93 3.57
N VAL A 73 8.78 -9.39 3.15
CA VAL A 73 7.48 -9.75 3.74
C VAL A 73 7.15 -11.22 3.49
N ARG A 74 7.41 -11.75 2.29
CA ARG A 74 7.22 -13.16 1.99
C ARG A 74 8.04 -14.04 2.93
N ASP A 75 9.31 -13.73 3.08
CA ASP A 75 10.22 -14.56 3.88
C ASP A 75 9.85 -14.51 5.37
N ALA A 76 9.46 -13.33 5.88
CA ALA A 76 8.93 -13.19 7.24
C ALA A 76 7.65 -14.01 7.47
N VAL A 77 6.67 -13.93 6.56
CA VAL A 77 5.42 -14.69 6.68
C VAL A 77 5.66 -16.20 6.64
N VAL A 78 6.59 -16.66 5.79
CA VAL A 78 6.94 -18.09 5.72
C VAL A 78 7.58 -18.55 7.02
N SER A 79 8.46 -17.74 7.62
CA SER A 79 9.06 -18.06 8.92
C SER A 79 7.99 -18.18 10.01
N GLU A 80 7.08 -17.22 10.12
CA GLU A 80 6.02 -17.25 11.12
C GLU A 80 5.05 -18.43 10.93
N LEU A 81 4.71 -18.76 9.69
CA LEU A 81 3.89 -19.93 9.39
C LEU A 81 4.61 -21.23 9.72
N SER A 82 5.94 -21.25 9.60
CA SER A 82 6.77 -22.36 10.04
C SER A 82 6.74 -22.55 11.53
N ASP A 83 6.90 -21.47 12.29
CA ASP A 83 6.87 -21.51 13.76
C ASP A 83 5.48 -21.89 14.26
N VAL A 84 4.41 -21.41 13.61
CA VAL A 84 3.04 -21.87 13.85
C VAL A 84 2.89 -23.36 13.51
N GLY A 85 3.52 -23.83 12.43
CA GLY A 85 3.54 -25.25 12.05
C GLY A 85 4.23 -26.12 13.11
N GLY A 86 5.40 -25.71 13.58
CA GLY A 86 6.12 -26.37 14.68
C GLY A 86 5.29 -26.40 15.97
N ALA A 87 4.66 -25.28 16.33
CA ALA A 87 3.78 -25.20 17.50
C ALA A 87 2.56 -26.14 17.42
N ILE A 88 2.05 -26.43 16.22
CA ILE A 88 0.97 -27.41 16.02
C ILE A 88 1.52 -28.83 16.13
N GLN A 89 2.74 -29.08 15.65
CA GLN A 89 3.39 -30.39 15.71
C GLN A 89 3.76 -30.78 17.16
N ASP A 90 4.18 -29.81 17.98
CA ASP A 90 4.49 -30.02 19.41
C ASP A 90 3.23 -30.23 20.29
N LEU A 91 2.03 -30.21 19.70
CA LEU A 91 0.82 -30.59 20.41
C LEU A 91 0.85 -32.08 20.72
N ASN A 92 0.78 -32.43 22.01
CA ASN A 92 0.68 -33.82 22.45
C ASN A 92 -0.65 -34.45 21.97
N GLN A 93 -0.57 -35.30 20.95
CA GLN A 93 -1.71 -36.04 20.39
C GLN A 93 -1.95 -37.39 21.10
N SER A 94 -1.29 -37.65 22.23
CA SER A 94 -1.48 -38.88 23.01
C SER A 94 -2.73 -38.81 23.88
N TYR A 95 -3.46 -39.92 23.97
CA TYR A 95 -4.59 -40.07 24.89
C TYR A 95 -4.59 -41.46 25.54
N SER A 96 -5.18 -41.55 26.73
CA SER A 96 -5.43 -42.84 27.38
C SER A 96 -6.69 -42.79 28.23
N PHE A 97 -7.44 -43.89 28.23
CA PHE A 97 -8.58 -44.08 29.11
C PHE A 97 -8.60 -45.50 29.68
N ALA A 98 -8.95 -45.62 30.95
CA ALA A 98 -9.00 -46.89 31.66
C ALA A 98 -10.30 -47.65 31.38
N GLY A 99 -10.20 -48.97 31.32
CA GLY A 99 -11.35 -49.87 31.30
C GLY A 99 -11.91 -50.06 32.71
N VAL A 100 -13.22 -50.27 32.81
CA VAL A 100 -13.92 -50.48 34.08
C VAL A 100 -14.19 -51.97 34.28
N ASN A 101 -13.81 -52.52 35.44
CA ASN A 101 -14.04 -53.91 35.84
C ASN A 101 -15.04 -53.98 37.00
N GLY A 102 -16.08 -54.80 36.86
CA GLY A 102 -17.09 -55.09 37.88
C GLY A 102 -17.31 -56.59 38.08
N ALA A 103 -18.15 -56.98 39.05
CA ALA A 103 -18.32 -58.37 39.48
C ALA A 103 -18.88 -59.34 38.42
N SER A 104 -19.55 -58.83 37.37
CA SER A 104 -20.15 -59.66 36.31
C SER A 104 -19.91 -59.12 34.90
N ALA A 105 -19.11 -58.06 34.77
CA ALA A 105 -18.81 -57.44 33.48
C ALA A 105 -17.51 -56.65 33.57
N SER A 106 -16.82 -56.56 32.44
CA SER A 106 -15.64 -55.71 32.29
C SER A 106 -15.68 -55.01 30.94
N SER A 107 -15.02 -53.85 30.88
CA SER A 107 -14.74 -53.11 29.65
C SER A 107 -13.23 -52.93 29.53
N ALA A 108 -12.72 -53.06 28.31
CA ALA A 108 -11.32 -52.76 28.03
C ALA A 108 -11.11 -51.24 27.97
N GLY A 109 -9.96 -50.78 28.47
CA GLY A 109 -9.49 -49.42 28.22
C GLY A 109 -8.84 -49.32 26.84
N SER A 110 -8.51 -48.11 26.43
CA SER A 110 -7.65 -47.92 25.26
C SER A 110 -6.81 -46.66 25.39
N GLY A 111 -5.74 -46.60 24.61
CA GLY A 111 -4.90 -45.41 24.54
C GLY A 111 -4.05 -45.44 23.29
N PHE A 112 -3.53 -44.27 22.96
CA PHE A 112 -2.60 -44.02 21.87
C PHE A 112 -1.49 -43.11 22.40
N THR A 113 -0.24 -43.49 22.14
CA THR A 113 0.93 -42.67 22.43
C THR A 113 1.49 -42.22 21.11
N ASP A 114 1.55 -40.91 20.92
CA ASP A 114 2.18 -40.31 19.76
C ASP A 114 3.71 -40.46 19.86
N SER A 115 4.36 -40.80 18.76
CA SER A 115 5.79 -41.08 18.72
C SER A 115 6.48 -39.94 17.98
N THR A 116 7.59 -39.48 18.54
CA THR A 116 8.43 -38.47 17.90
C THR A 116 8.90 -38.95 16.52
N ASP A 117 8.81 -38.09 15.51
CA ASP A 117 9.27 -38.36 14.16
C ASP A 117 10.64 -37.70 13.85
N PHE A 118 11.07 -37.76 12.58
CA PHE A 118 12.38 -37.26 12.15
C PHE A 118 12.58 -35.76 12.41
N CYS A 119 11.51 -34.99 12.62
CA CYS A 119 11.54 -33.54 12.80
C CYS A 119 11.38 -33.10 14.27
N ASP A 120 11.32 -34.03 15.23
CA ASP A 120 11.15 -33.73 16.67
C ASP A 120 12.48 -33.79 17.45
N SER A 121 13.60 -33.41 16.83
CA SER A 121 14.92 -33.51 17.48
C SER A 121 15.12 -32.43 18.55
N PRO A 122 15.56 -32.77 19.79
CA PRO A 122 15.79 -31.77 20.81
C PRO A 122 17.05 -30.96 20.51
N GLY A 123 16.89 -29.69 20.12
CA GLY A 123 17.98 -28.73 20.07
C GLY A 123 17.94 -27.81 18.86
N ASP A 124 16.97 -26.92 18.81
CA ASP A 124 16.81 -26.02 17.68
C ASP A 124 17.76 -24.82 17.82
N PRO A 125 18.65 -24.59 16.84
CA PRO A 125 19.49 -23.42 16.83
C PRO A 125 18.63 -22.16 16.67
N ALA A 126 18.91 -21.13 17.47
CA ALA A 126 18.22 -19.85 17.36
C ALA A 126 18.33 -19.30 15.92
N ASN A 127 17.24 -18.74 15.41
CA ASN A 127 17.14 -18.15 14.05
C ASN A 127 17.15 -19.18 12.90
N GLN A 128 16.65 -20.39 13.15
CA GLN A 128 16.36 -21.38 12.11
C GLN A 128 14.91 -21.86 12.18
N ILE A 129 14.43 -22.31 11.03
CA ILE A 129 13.09 -22.84 10.86
C ILE A 129 13.03 -24.29 11.39
N ASP A 130 12.13 -24.54 12.33
CA ASP A 130 12.06 -25.76 13.17
C ASP A 130 11.36 -26.98 12.51
N ASN A 131 10.53 -26.77 11.50
CA ASN A 131 9.68 -27.83 10.91
C ASN A 131 10.31 -28.54 9.68
N CYS A 132 11.62 -28.78 9.70
CA CYS A 132 12.36 -29.44 8.59
C CYS A 132 12.13 -28.83 7.19
N ILE A 133 11.72 -27.56 7.09
CA ILE A 133 11.50 -26.89 5.81
C ILE A 133 12.67 -25.94 5.54
N SER A 134 13.47 -26.25 4.52
CA SER A 134 14.54 -25.35 4.08
C SER A 134 13.99 -24.39 3.04
N VAL A 135 13.91 -23.11 3.42
CA VAL A 135 13.64 -22.03 2.48
C VAL A 135 14.99 -21.47 2.04
N PHE A 136 15.33 -21.71 0.77
CA PHE A 136 16.52 -21.10 0.17
C PHE A 136 16.38 -19.57 0.22
N GLY A 137 17.19 -18.92 1.06
CA GLY A 137 17.32 -17.45 1.10
C GLY A 137 17.26 -16.78 2.48
N ILE A 138 16.89 -17.48 3.56
CA ILE A 138 16.75 -16.85 4.90
C ILE A 138 17.85 -17.16 5.92
N SER A 139 18.93 -17.84 5.54
CA SER A 139 20.12 -17.95 6.40
C SER A 139 21.32 -18.47 5.63
N ASP A 140 22.25 -17.56 5.29
CA ASP A 140 23.69 -17.86 5.21
C ASP A 140 24.59 -16.60 5.26
N GLU A 141 24.16 -15.50 5.90
CA GLU A 141 25.09 -14.42 6.34
C GLU A 141 24.52 -13.66 7.54
N LEU A 142 24.82 -14.13 8.77
CA LEU A 142 25.52 -13.38 9.83
C LEU A 142 25.86 -14.29 11.02
#